data_AF-A0A9E9C2P2-F1
#
_entry.id   AF-A0A9E9C2P2-F1
#
_cell.length_a   1.000
_cell.length_b   1.000
_cell.length_c   1.000
_cell.angle_alpha   90.00
_cell.angle_beta   90.00
_cell.angle_gamma   90.00
#
_symmetry.space_group_name_H-M   'P 1'
#
loop_
_entity.id
_entity.type
_entity.pdbx_description
1 polymer ?
#
loop_
_entity_poly.entity_id
_entity_poly.type
_entity_poly.pdbx_seq_one_letter_code
_entity_poly.pdbx_strand_id
1 'polypeptide(L)'
;MTRVKRGYTARRRRKGIRLFASTFIGAHSRLTRTSTQQRMRALVSSHRDRSRKKRDFRRLWITRINAVTREDRVSYSYSRFIHNLYKKQLLLNRKILAQIALSNKICFDMISNKIINQSNTNKGIKES
;
A
#
# COMPACT_ATOMS: atom_id res chain seq x y z
N MET A 1 -7.43 54.59 21.59
CA MET A 1 -7.14 53.36 20.80
C MET A 1 -7.25 53.68 19.32
N THR A 2 -6.25 53.29 18.52
CA THR A 2 -6.20 53.61 17.08
C THR A 2 -6.81 52.48 16.25
N ARG A 3 -7.74 52.80 15.34
CA ARG A 3 -8.42 51.81 14.49
C ARG A 3 -7.47 51.27 13.40
N VAL A 4 -7.07 50.01 13.49
CA VAL A 4 -6.26 49.34 12.45
C VAL A 4 -7.16 48.64 11.43
N LYS A 5 -6.95 48.93 10.14
CA LYS A 5 -7.68 48.27 9.04
C LYS A 5 -7.05 46.90 8.72
N ARG A 6 -7.89 45.95 8.30
CA ARG A 6 -7.49 44.56 7.96
C ARG A 6 -6.53 44.42 6.77
N GLY A 7 -6.44 45.42 5.88
CA GLY A 7 -5.48 45.44 4.77
C GLY A 7 -5.49 44.18 3.87
N TYR A 8 -4.31 43.81 3.37
CA TYR A 8 -4.11 42.73 2.41
C TYR A 8 -4.11 41.32 3.02
N THR A 9 -4.02 41.20 4.35
CA THR A 9 -3.82 39.93 5.07
C THR A 9 -4.89 38.89 4.69
N ALA A 10 -6.14 39.33 4.60
CA ALA A 10 -7.23 38.44 4.20
C ALA A 10 -7.27 38.10 2.70
N ARG A 11 -6.75 38.97 1.82
CA ARG A 11 -6.59 38.67 0.40
C ARG A 11 -5.49 37.61 0.21
N ARG A 12 -4.36 37.76 0.93
CA ARG A 12 -3.26 36.78 0.95
C ARG A 12 -3.74 35.40 1.37
N ARG A 13 -4.51 35.30 2.47
CA ARG A 13 -5.11 34.02 2.91
C ARG A 13 -6.00 33.38 1.85
N ARG A 14 -6.88 34.17 1.21
CA ARG A 14 -7.76 33.67 0.14
C ARG A 14 -6.98 33.21 -1.10
N LYS A 15 -5.89 33.92 -1.47
CA LYS A 15 -5.02 33.52 -2.59
C LYS A 15 -4.39 32.15 -2.35
N GLY A 16 -3.87 31.89 -1.15
CA GLY A 16 -3.30 30.57 -0.80
C GLY A 16 -4.32 29.43 -0.89
N ILE A 17 -5.56 29.68 -0.43
CA ILE A 17 -6.64 28.67 -0.50
C ILE A 17 -7.07 28.43 -1.96
N ARG A 18 -7.14 29.48 -2.78
CA ARG A 18 -7.45 29.36 -4.21
C ARG A 18 -6.37 28.58 -4.96
N LEU A 19 -5.09 28.79 -4.64
CA LEU A 19 -3.99 28.03 -5.24
C LEU A 19 -4.11 26.53 -4.96
N PHE A 20 -4.50 26.15 -3.74
CA PHE A 20 -4.76 24.75 -3.39
C PHE A 20 -5.96 24.17 -4.15
N ALA A 21 -6.99 24.98 -4.37
CA ALA A 21 -8.26 24.56 -4.98
C ALA A 21 -8.31 24.76 -6.51
N SER A 22 -7.21 25.07 -7.19
CA SER A 22 -7.18 25.45 -8.61
C SER A 22 -7.74 24.37 -9.54
N THR A 23 -7.49 23.10 -9.23
CA THR A 23 -7.94 21.94 -10.01
C THR A 23 -9.32 21.41 -9.58
N PHE A 24 -9.98 22.07 -8.62
CA PHE A 24 -11.30 21.63 -8.18
C PHE A 24 -12.39 22.02 -9.18
N ILE A 25 -13.36 21.14 -9.35
CA ILE A 25 -14.42 21.28 -10.36
C ILE A 25 -15.46 22.32 -9.89
N GLY A 26 -15.90 23.17 -10.83
CA GLY A 26 -17.04 24.07 -10.67
C GLY A 26 -16.88 25.10 -9.54
N ALA A 27 -17.88 25.18 -8.66
CA ALA A 27 -17.93 26.18 -7.59
C ALA A 27 -16.81 26.02 -6.55
N HIS A 28 -16.16 24.86 -6.49
CA HIS A 28 -15.14 24.54 -5.49
C HIS A 28 -13.77 25.20 -5.75
N SER A 29 -13.47 25.61 -6.99
CA SER A 29 -12.28 26.41 -7.33
C SER A 29 -12.56 27.92 -7.30
N ARG A 30 -13.83 28.32 -7.47
CA ARG A 30 -14.25 29.71 -7.63
C ARG A 30 -14.64 30.40 -6.31
N LEU A 31 -15.57 29.81 -5.55
CA LEU A 31 -16.19 30.45 -4.39
C LEU A 31 -15.36 30.22 -3.13
N THR A 32 -14.94 31.30 -2.46
CA THR A 32 -14.00 31.20 -1.33
C THR A 32 -14.51 30.35 -0.17
N ARG A 33 -15.81 30.42 0.16
CA ARG A 33 -16.43 29.64 1.25
C ARG A 33 -16.43 28.14 0.94
N THR A 34 -16.86 27.75 -0.26
CA THR A 34 -16.89 26.34 -0.66
C THR A 34 -15.48 25.78 -0.85
N SER A 35 -14.54 26.55 -1.40
CA SER A 35 -13.12 26.16 -1.52
C SER A 35 -12.50 25.88 -0.15
N THR A 36 -12.80 26.69 0.88
CA THR A 36 -12.33 26.41 2.26
C THR A 36 -12.85 25.09 2.78
N GLN A 37 -14.14 24.80 2.59
CA GLN A 37 -14.75 23.54 3.04
C GLN A 37 -14.13 22.35 2.32
N GLN A 38 -13.95 22.44 1.00
CA GLN A 38 -13.33 21.36 0.24
C GLN A 38 -11.87 21.16 0.57
N ARG A 39 -11.11 22.24 0.83
CA ARG A 39 -9.74 22.13 1.31
C ARG A 39 -9.67 21.31 2.60
N MET A 40 -10.56 21.58 3.56
CA MET A 40 -10.59 20.82 4.82
C MET A 40 -10.90 19.34 4.57
N ARG A 41 -11.92 19.04 3.76
CA ARG A 41 -12.28 17.66 3.38
C ARG A 41 -11.13 16.93 2.68
N ALA A 42 -10.47 17.57 1.73
CA ALA A 42 -9.34 17.01 1.00
C ALA A 42 -8.16 16.67 1.92
N LEU A 43 -7.85 17.54 2.88
CA LEU A 43 -6.78 17.29 3.86
C LEU A 43 -7.11 16.13 4.79
N VAL A 44 -8.35 16.05 5.28
CA VAL A 44 -8.82 14.93 6.12
C VAL A 44 -8.74 13.61 5.36
N SER A 45 -9.24 13.56 4.12
CA SER A 45 -9.14 12.38 3.27
C SER A 45 -7.69 12.00 2.99
N SER A 46 -6.83 12.97 2.64
CA SER A 46 -5.40 12.72 2.41
C SER A 46 -4.72 12.09 3.62
N HIS A 47 -4.99 12.60 4.83
CA HIS A 47 -4.43 12.04 6.05
C HIS A 47 -4.90 10.60 6.28
N ARG A 48 -6.21 10.37 6.18
CA ARG A 48 -6.81 9.03 6.34
C ARG A 48 -6.27 8.03 5.31
N ASP A 49 -6.16 8.45 4.05
CA ASP A 49 -5.84 7.57 2.93
C ASP A 49 -4.34 7.24 2.87
N ARG A 50 -3.44 8.04 3.47
CA ARG A 50 -2.03 7.66 3.68
C ARG A 50 -1.89 6.38 4.49
N SER A 51 -2.71 6.22 5.53
CA SER A 51 -2.73 5.00 6.35
C SER A 51 -3.38 3.84 5.59
N ARG A 52 -4.47 4.09 4.85
CA ARG A 52 -5.14 3.06 4.03
C ARG A 52 -4.26 2.53 2.91
N LYS A 53 -3.48 3.40 2.25
CA LYS A 53 -2.54 3.02 1.16
C LYS A 53 -1.59 1.90 1.57
N LYS A 54 -1.13 1.88 2.84
CA LYS A 54 -0.29 0.80 3.37
C LYS A 54 -1.02 -0.55 3.39
N ARG A 55 -2.30 -0.55 3.78
CA ARG A 55 -3.18 -1.73 3.79
C ARG A 55 -3.52 -2.19 2.38
N ASP A 56 -3.83 -1.25 1.49
CA ASP A 56 -4.27 -1.53 0.12
C ASP A 56 -3.13 -2.16 -0.70
N PHE A 57 -1.90 -1.66 -0.55
CA PHE A 57 -0.73 -2.31 -1.18
C PHE A 57 -0.47 -3.71 -0.61
N ARG A 58 -0.56 -3.88 0.71
CA ARG A 58 -0.40 -5.21 1.31
C ARG A 58 -1.46 -6.18 0.77
N ARG A 59 -2.71 -5.74 0.65
CA ARG A 59 -3.79 -6.53 0.04
C ARG A 59 -3.45 -6.91 -1.40
N LEU A 60 -3.00 -5.95 -2.21
CA LEU A 60 -2.59 -6.19 -3.60
C LEU A 60 -1.46 -7.22 -3.71
N TRP A 61 -0.41 -7.10 -2.88
CA TRP A 61 0.70 -8.06 -2.88
C TRP A 61 0.25 -9.47 -2.52
N ILE A 62 -0.64 -9.61 -1.53
CA ILE A 62 -1.20 -10.92 -1.17
C ILE A 62 -2.00 -11.51 -2.33
N THR A 63 -2.87 -10.70 -2.97
CA THR A 63 -3.64 -11.16 -4.13
C THR A 63 -2.74 -11.63 -5.27
N ARG A 64 -1.67 -10.88 -5.57
CA ARG A 64 -0.70 -11.23 -6.62
C ARG A 64 0.03 -12.53 -6.31
N ILE A 65 0.56 -12.67 -5.09
CA ILE A 65 1.24 -13.91 -4.67
C ILE A 65 0.26 -15.08 -4.75
N ASN A 66 -0.96 -14.92 -4.23
CA ASN A 66 -1.97 -15.98 -4.26
C ASN A 66 -2.34 -16.43 -5.68
N ALA A 67 -2.36 -15.53 -6.66
CA ALA A 67 -2.57 -15.89 -8.06
C ALA A 67 -1.44 -16.79 -8.58
N VAL A 68 -0.18 -16.36 -8.44
CA VAL A 68 0.99 -17.11 -8.92
C VAL A 68 1.14 -18.45 -8.19
N THR A 69 0.93 -18.47 -6.88
CA THR A 69 1.04 -19.70 -6.09
C THR A 69 -0.05 -20.74 -6.47
N ARG A 70 -1.15 -20.31 -7.11
CA ARG A 70 -2.18 -21.21 -7.63
C ARG A 70 -1.86 -21.73 -9.03
N GLU A 71 -1.13 -20.96 -9.83
CA GLU A 71 -0.61 -21.42 -11.13
C GLU A 71 0.47 -22.48 -10.93
N ASP A 72 1.38 -22.27 -9.96
CA ASP A 72 2.42 -23.22 -9.64
C ASP A 72 1.84 -24.38 -8.83
N ARG A 73 1.84 -25.58 -9.42
CA ARG A 73 1.33 -26.85 -8.84
C ARG A 73 1.93 -27.23 -7.48
N VAL A 74 2.92 -26.48 -7.04
CA VAL A 74 3.89 -26.84 -6.00
C VAL A 74 3.43 -26.33 -4.61
N SER A 75 2.68 -25.24 -4.54
CA SER A 75 2.22 -24.64 -3.28
C SER A 75 0.72 -24.26 -3.36
N TYR A 76 -0.18 -25.25 -3.33
CA TYR A 76 -1.65 -25.13 -3.49
C TYR A 76 -2.39 -23.99 -2.76
N SER A 77 -1.78 -23.26 -1.82
CA SER A 77 -2.37 -22.10 -1.15
C SER A 77 -1.32 -21.12 -0.61
N TYR A 78 -1.61 -19.81 -0.72
CA TYR A 78 -0.83 -18.72 -0.13
C TYR A 78 -0.54 -18.93 1.37
N SER A 79 -1.52 -19.44 2.14
CA SER A 79 -1.36 -19.64 3.59
C SER A 79 -0.24 -20.64 3.90
N ARG A 80 -0.23 -21.77 3.16
CA ARG A 80 0.78 -22.83 3.31
C ARG A 80 2.16 -22.34 2.85
N PHE A 81 2.21 -21.59 1.75
CA PHE A 81 3.44 -20.97 1.26
C PHE A 81 4.08 -20.04 2.30
N ILE A 82 3.30 -19.12 2.86
CA ILE A 82 3.78 -18.20 3.90
C ILE A 82 4.20 -18.94 5.18
N HIS A 83 3.40 -19.92 5.61
CA HIS A 83 3.74 -20.74 6.78
C HIS A 83 5.11 -21.42 6.61
N ASN A 84 5.34 -22.01 5.44
CA ASN A 84 6.60 -22.69 5.17
C ASN A 84 7.78 -21.71 5.04
N LEU A 85 7.58 -20.51 4.47
CA LEU A 85 8.59 -19.45 4.48
C LEU A 85 9.03 -19.08 5.90
N TYR A 86 8.08 -18.88 6.81
CA TYR A 86 8.39 -18.58 8.22
C TYR A 86 9.08 -19.74 8.93
N LYS A 87 8.61 -20.99 8.71
CA LYS A 87 9.26 -22.19 9.26
C LYS A 87 10.72 -22.33 8.81
N LYS A 88 11.03 -21.83 7.62
CA LYS A 88 12.38 -21.82 7.03
C LYS A 88 13.19 -20.56 7.35
N GLN A 89 12.67 -19.68 8.20
CA GLN A 89 13.31 -18.42 8.61
C GLN A 89 13.69 -17.50 7.43
N LEU A 90 13.00 -17.62 6.30
CA LEU A 90 13.19 -16.75 5.15
C LEU A 90 12.42 -15.44 5.39
N LEU A 91 13.13 -14.39 5.79
CA LEU A 91 12.56 -13.07 6.14
C LEU A 91 12.20 -12.21 4.90
N LEU A 92 11.57 -12.82 3.89
CA LEU A 92 11.16 -12.12 2.68
C LEU A 92 9.88 -11.33 2.89
N ASN A 93 9.94 -10.03 2.59
CA ASN A 93 8.77 -9.16 2.62
C ASN A 93 7.82 -9.46 1.45
N ARG A 94 6.51 -9.34 1.72
CA ARG A 94 5.45 -9.59 0.71
C ARG A 94 5.56 -8.68 -0.52
N LYS A 95 6.10 -7.47 -0.36
CA LYS A 95 6.42 -6.57 -1.47
C LYS A 95 7.40 -7.20 -2.45
N ILE A 96 8.50 -7.75 -1.93
CA ILE A 96 9.57 -8.35 -2.73
C ILE A 96 9.08 -9.64 -3.37
N LEU A 97 8.38 -10.49 -2.61
CA LEU A 97 7.76 -11.71 -3.15
C LEU A 97 6.79 -11.41 -4.30
N ALA A 98 5.90 -10.43 -4.14
CA ALA A 98 4.96 -10.05 -5.20
C ALA A 98 5.67 -9.45 -6.44
N GLN A 99 6.80 -8.78 -6.26
CA GLN A 99 7.58 -8.26 -7.38
C GLN A 99 8.31 -9.38 -8.12
N ILE A 100 8.94 -10.31 -7.40
CA ILE A 100 9.61 -11.49 -7.99
C ILE A 100 8.59 -12.31 -8.76
N ALA A 101 7.42 -12.57 -8.17
CA ALA A 101 6.35 -13.35 -8.79
C ALA A 101 5.85 -12.75 -10.13
N LEU A 102 5.95 -11.42 -10.30
CA LEU A 102 5.60 -10.75 -11.55
C LEU A 102 6.76 -10.67 -12.55
N SER A 103 7.96 -10.33 -12.06
CA SER A 103 9.12 -10.04 -12.93
C SER A 103 9.86 -11.30 -13.38
N ASN A 104 9.93 -12.33 -12.55
CA ASN A 104 10.67 -13.55 -12.86
C ASN A 104 10.02 -14.77 -12.20
N LYS A 105 9.19 -15.48 -12.99
CA LYS A 105 8.51 -16.72 -12.54
C LYS A 105 9.51 -17.82 -12.16
N ILE A 106 10.59 -18.00 -12.92
CA ILE A 106 11.63 -19.03 -12.66
C ILE A 106 12.23 -18.85 -11.26
N CYS A 107 12.51 -17.61 -10.87
CA CYS A 107 13.04 -17.32 -9.53
C CYS A 107 12.04 -17.66 -8.42
N PHE A 108 10.75 -17.40 -8.65
CA PHE A 108 9.69 -17.79 -7.72
C PHE A 108 9.57 -19.32 -7.58
N ASP A 109 9.68 -20.05 -8.68
CA ASP A 109 9.68 -21.53 -8.70
C ASP A 109 10.85 -22.10 -7.92
N MET A 110 12.06 -21.56 -8.11
CA MET A 110 13.24 -21.97 -7.35
C MET A 110 13.04 -21.79 -5.84
N ILE A 111 12.46 -20.66 -5.42
CA ILE A 111 12.14 -20.40 -4.02
C ILE A 111 11.11 -21.43 -3.51
N SER A 112 10.05 -21.68 -4.28
CA SER A 112 9.00 -22.65 -3.95
C SER A 112 9.57 -24.07 -3.78
N ASN A 113 10.41 -24.52 -4.71
CA ASN A 113 11.07 -25.82 -4.68
C ASN A 113 12.02 -25.97 -3.47
N LYS A 114 12.81 -24.92 -3.17
CA LYS A 114 13.71 -24.89 -2.01
C LYS A 114 12.94 -25.07 -0.70
N ILE A 115 11.74 -24.50 -0.60
CA ILE A 115 10.88 -24.57 0.59
C ILE A 115 10.39 -26.01 0.84
N ILE A 116 10.08 -26.78 -0.22
CA ILE A 116 9.51 -28.14 -0.12
C ILE A 116 10.57 -29.19 0.18
N ASN A 117 11.70 -29.17 -0.50
CA ASN A 117 12.72 -30.23 -0.37
C ASN A 117 13.21 -30.39 1.08
N GLN A 118 13.18 -29.30 1.83
CA GLN A 118 13.69 -29.22 3.18
C GLN A 118 12.60 -29.50 4.24
N SER A 119 11.31 -29.62 3.87
CA SER A 119 10.28 -30.12 4.79
C SER A 119 10.38 -31.63 5.01
N ASN A 120 10.89 -32.35 4.01
CA ASN A 120 11.05 -33.81 4.06
C ASN A 120 12.25 -34.23 4.92
N THR A 121 13.34 -33.44 4.93
CA THR A 121 14.54 -33.72 5.73
C THR A 121 14.30 -33.64 7.25
N ASN A 122 13.40 -32.75 7.70
CA ASN A 122 13.11 -32.58 9.13
C ASN A 122 12.13 -33.63 9.68
N LYS A 123 11.49 -34.43 8.82
CA LYS A 123 10.55 -35.47 9.24
C LYS A 123 11.28 -36.75 9.65
N GLY A 124 12.37 -37.09 8.96
CA GLY A 124 13.19 -38.28 9.26
C GLY A 124 14.05 -38.21 10.54
N ILE A 125 14.15 -37.04 11.21
CA ILE A 125 14.92 -36.88 12.46
C ILE A 125 14.03 -37.07 13.70
N LYS A 126 12.70 -37.08 13.53
CA LYS A 126 11.74 -37.26 14.64
C LYS A 126 11.21 -38.69 14.80
N GLU A 127 11.58 -39.60 13.90
CA GLU A 127 11.15 -41.01 13.90
C GLU A 127 12.28 -41.99 14.30
N SER A 128 13.39 -41.46 14.83
CA SER A 128 14.54 -42.22 15.35
C SER A 128 14.83 -41.83 16.80
#